data_AF-A0A940UL22-F1
#
_entry.id   AF-A0A940UL22-F1
#
_cell.length_a   1.000
_cell.length_b   1.000
_cell.length_c   1.000
_cell.angle_alpha   90.00
_cell.angle_beta   90.00
_cell.angle_gamma   90.00
#
_symmetry.space_group_name_H-M   'P 1'
#
loop_
_entity.id
_entity.type
_entity.pdbx_description
1 polymer ?
#
loop_
_entity_poly.entity_id
_entity_poly.type
_entity_poly.pdbx_seq_one_letter_code
_entity_poly.pdbx_strand_id
1 'polypeptide(L)' 'MSSDKLNAPAIVIFTDLDGTLLDSMTYSFEPARPALRKLKDLGIPLIICSSKTRLEIERYRQEFGSLYPFVAENGGGI' A
#
# COMPACT_ATOMS: atom_id res chain seq x y z
N MET A 1 14.64 -30.15 -17.52
CA MET A 1 13.87 -29.48 -18.60
C MET A 1 12.91 -28.52 -17.92
N SER A 2 13.45 -27.39 -17.48
CA SER A 2 13.50 -26.12 -18.20
C SER A 2 12.14 -25.42 -18.16
N SER A 3 12.01 -24.50 -17.21
CA SER A 3 11.80 -23.12 -17.59
C SER A 3 12.46 -22.27 -16.53
N ASP A 4 13.55 -21.61 -16.89
CA ASP A 4 13.93 -20.35 -16.29
C ASP A 4 12.66 -19.48 -16.25
N LYS A 5 11.97 -19.45 -15.11
CA LYS A 5 11.10 -18.32 -14.82
C LYS A 5 12.09 -17.18 -14.70
N LEU A 6 12.26 -16.43 -15.80
CA LEU A 6 12.86 -15.10 -15.77
C LEU A 6 12.36 -14.46 -14.48
N ASN A 7 13.26 -14.23 -13.52
CA ASN A 7 12.97 -13.57 -12.26
C ASN A 7 12.43 -12.18 -12.63
N ALA A 8 11.11 -12.09 -12.83
CA ALA A 8 10.46 -10.82 -13.02
C ALA A 8 10.89 -9.95 -11.83
N PRO A 9 11.31 -8.69 -12.07
CA PRO A 9 11.73 -7.84 -10.98
C PRO A 9 10.63 -7.83 -9.92
N ALA A 10 11.01 -8.02 -8.65
CA ALA A 10 10.07 -7.93 -7.55
C ALA A 10 9.50 -6.51 -7.51
N ILE A 11 8.27 -6.34 -7.98
CA ILE A 11 7.59 -5.05 -7.98
C ILE A 11 7.10 -4.78 -6.56
N VAL A 12 7.43 -3.60 -6.05
CA VAL A 12 6.88 -3.03 -4.82
C VAL A 12 6.31 -1.67 -5.18
N ILE A 13 5.11 -1.36 -4.70
CA ILE A 13 4.43 -0.10 -4.94
C ILE A 13 4.41 0.69 -3.64
N PHE A 14 4.76 1.98 -3.74
CA PHE A 14 4.68 2.92 -2.64
C PHE A 14 3.55 3.91 -2.91
N THR A 15 2.82 4.30 -1.86
CA THR A 15 1.73 5.26 -1.98
C THR A 15 1.65 6.15 -0.75
N ASP A 16 1.35 7.42 -0.95
CA ASP A 16 0.89 8.31 0.12
C ASP A 16 -0.61 8.08 0.41
N LEU A 17 -1.09 8.56 1.55
CA LEU A 17 -2.48 8.48 1.96
C LEU A 17 -3.28 9.70 1.51
N ASP A 18 -3.05 10.87 2.12
CA ASP A 18 -3.95 12.02 1.97
C ASP A 18 -3.91 12.59 0.56
N GLY A 19 -5.06 12.64 -0.11
CA GLY A 19 -5.14 13.16 -1.48
C GLY A 19 -4.41 12.30 -2.52
N THR A 20 -3.96 11.10 -2.15
CA THR A 20 -3.31 10.12 -3.04
C THR A 20 -4.10 8.82 -3.07
N LEU A 21 -4.00 7.98 -2.04
CA LEU A 21 -4.82 6.76 -1.94
C LEU A 21 -6.21 7.08 -1.39
N LEU A 22 -6.28 8.02 -0.45
CA LEU A 22 -7.53 8.52 0.13
C LEU A 22 -7.98 9.73 -0.69
N ASP A 23 -9.23 9.70 -1.13
CA ASP A 23 -9.86 10.85 -1.74
C ASP A 23 -9.80 12.07 -0.79
N SER A 24 -9.38 13.23 -1.30
CA SER A 24 -9.11 14.41 -0.48
C SER A 24 -10.34 15.04 0.16
N MET A 25 -11.54 14.73 -0.35
CA MET A 25 -12.80 15.30 0.14
C MET A 25 -13.53 14.34 1.07
N THR A 26 -13.53 13.05 0.74
CA THR A 26 -14.33 12.02 1.42
C THR A 26 -13.48 11.13 2.32
N TYR A 27 -12.15 11.21 2.23
CA TYR A 27 -11.21 10.30 2.91
C TYR A 27 -11.46 8.82 2.58
N SER A 28 -12.16 8.54 1.48
CA SER A 28 -12.51 7.19 1.06
C SER A 28 -11.46 6.61 0.13
N PHE A 29 -11.18 5.33 0.29
CA PHE A 29 -10.35 4.53 -0.63
C PHE A 29 -11.20 3.62 -1.54
N GLU A 30 -12.53 3.71 -1.46
CA GLU A 30 -13.44 2.91 -2.30
C GLU A 30 -13.10 2.97 -3.80
N PRO A 31 -12.78 4.14 -4.39
CA PRO A 31 -12.41 4.21 -5.81
C PRO A 31 -11.15 3.39 -6.13
N ALA A 32 -10.21 3.27 -5.19
CA ALA A 32 -8.97 2.51 -5.33
C ALA A 32 -9.14 1.00 -5.06
N ARG A 33 -10.29 0.57 -4.50
CA ARG A 33 -10.53 -0.82 -4.11
C ARG A 33 -10.28 -1.86 -5.22
N PRO A 34 -10.63 -1.62 -6.51
CA PRO A 34 -10.28 -2.55 -7.59
C PRO A 34 -8.77 -2.73 -7.78
N ALA A 35 -8.00 -1.65 -7.68
CA ALA A 35 -6.54 -1.69 -7.78
C ALA A 35 -5.92 -2.42 -6.59
N LEU A 36 -6.37 -2.11 -5.36
CA LEU A 36 -5.91 -2.78 -4.14
C LEU A 36 -6.12 -4.30 -4.19
N ARG A 37 -7.29 -4.75 -4.69
CA ARG A 37 -7.55 -6.19 -4.92
C ARG A 37 -6.57 -6.79 -5.92
N LYS A 38 -6.34 -6.13 -7.05
CA LYS A 38 -5.40 -6.61 -8.07
C LYS A 38 -3.97 -6.73 -7.54
N LEU A 39 -3.51 -5.79 -6.71
CA LEU A 39 -2.20 -5.89 -6.06
C LEU A 39 -2.12 -7.10 -5.12
N LYS A 40 -3.17 -7.32 -4.34
CA LYS A 40 -3.28 -8.50 -3.46
C LYS A 40 -3.25 -9.80 -4.25
N ASP A 41 -4.01 -9.90 -5.34
CA ASP A 41 -4.09 -11.09 -6.20
C ASP A 41 -2.75 -11.39 -6.90
N LEU A 42 -1.99 -10.36 -7.24
CA LEU A 42 -0.65 -10.46 -7.83
C LEU A 42 0.46 -10.66 -6.80
N GLY A 43 0.14 -10.59 -5.50
CA GLY A 43 1.15 -10.63 -4.43
C GLY A 43 2.12 -9.45 -4.44
N ILE A 44 1.72 -8.31 -5.01
CA ILE A 44 2.54 -7.10 -5.09
C ILE A 44 2.37 -6.31 -3.78
N PRO A 45 3.45 -6.08 -3.01
CA PRO A 45 3.37 -5.29 -1.79
C PRO A 45 3.01 -3.83 -2.08
N LEU A 46 2.05 -3.30 -1.31
CA LEU A 46 1.73 -1.88 -1.25
C LEU A 46 2.22 -1.32 0.08
N ILE A 47 3.24 -0.48 0.03
CA ILE A 47 3.87 0.18 1.18
C ILE A 47 3.30 1.58 1.28
N ILE A 48 2.67 1.89 2.42
CA ILE A 48 2.17 3.23 2.72
C ILE A 48 3.36 4.09 3.17
N CYS A 49 3.48 5.31 2.66
CA CYS A 49 4.44 6.31 3.13
C CYS A 49 3.71 7.62 3.37
N SER A 50 3.58 8.05 4.64
CA SER A 50 2.76 9.20 4.99
C SER A 50 3.35 10.01 6.14
N SER A 51 2.92 11.28 6.24
CA SER A 51 3.22 12.16 7.38
C SER A 51 2.48 11.75 8.66
N LYS A 52 1.48 10.87 8.54
CA LYS A 52 0.69 10.36 9.65
C LYS A 52 1.51 9.57 10.66
N THR A 53 1.04 9.57 11.90
CA THR A 53 1.58 8.73 12.97
C THR A 53 1.33 7.24 12.68
N ARG A 54 2.11 6.37 13.31
CA ARG A 54 1.89 4.91 13.26
C ARG A 54 0.44 4.53 13.55
N LEU A 55 -0.13 5.09 14.62
CA LEU A 55 -1.48 4.73 15.08
C LEU A 55 -2.55 5.04 14.04
N GLU A 56 -2.39 6.15 13.31
CA GLU A 56 -3.31 6.51 12.24
C GLU A 56 -3.15 5.60 11.02
N ILE A 57 -1.92 5.29 10.62
CA ILE A 57 -1.65 4.38 9.47
C ILE A 57 -2.16 2.97 9.76
N GLU A 58 -2.03 2.47 10.99
CA GLU A 58 -2.51 1.14 11.38
C GLU A 58 -4.02 0.98 11.20
N ARG A 59 -4.82 2.04 11.44
CA ARG A 59 -6.27 2.01 11.18
C ARG A 59 -6.57 1.75 9.71
N TYR A 60 -5.92 2.49 8.81
CA TYR A 60 -6.08 2.30 7.37
C TYR A 60 -5.54 0.94 6.90
N ARG A 61 -4.42 0.45 7.45
CA ARG A 61 -3.89 -0.89 7.13
C ARG A 61 -4.89 -2.00 7.43
N GLN A 62 -5.60 -1.90 8.55
CA GLN A 62 -6.64 -2.85 8.93
C GLN A 62 -7.80 -2.81 7.92
N GLU A 63 -8.24 -1.62 7.51
CA GLU A 63 -9.32 -1.45 6.53
C GLU A 63 -8.95 -1.94 5.12
N PHE A 64 -7.69 -1.78 4.71
CA PHE A 64 -7.19 -2.27 3.42
C PHE A 64 -6.92 -3.78 3.42
N GLY A 65 -6.79 -4.39 4.61
CA GLY A 65 -6.35 -5.77 4.77
C GLY A 65 -4.88 -5.97 4.39
N SER A 66 -4.02 -4.97 4.60
CA SER A 66 -2.60 -5.00 4.25
C SER A 66 -1.72 -5.27 5.47
N LEU A 67 -0.91 -6.34 5.39
CA LEU A 67 0.04 -6.73 6.43
C LEU A 67 1.50 -6.31 6.14
N TYR A 68 1.73 -5.57 5.06
CA TYR A 68 3.08 -5.11 4.69
C TYR A 68 3.58 -3.95 5.57
N PRO A 69 4.91 -3.75 5.71
CA PRO A 69 5.48 -2.58 6.38
C PRO A 69 4.95 -1.25 5.81
N PHE A 70 5.11 -0.17 6.57
CA PHE A 70 4.78 1.20 6.13
C PHE A 70 5.86 2.16 6.61
N VAL A 71 5.77 3.41 6.18
CA VAL A 71 6.65 4.51 6.57
C VAL A 71 5.77 5.59 7.20
N ALA A 72 6.00 5.84 8.48
CA ALA A 72 5.27 6.83 9.28
C ALA A 72 6.08 8.12 9.43
N GLU A 73 5.38 9.21 9.79
CA GLU A 73 5.98 10.48 10.20
C GLU A 73 7.02 11.00 9.21
N ASN A 74 6.70 10.91 7.90
CA ASN A 74 7.58 11.32 6.79
C ASN A 74 8.95 10.61 6.75
N GLY A 75 9.02 9.35 7.19
CA GLY A 75 10.28 8.59 7.24
C GLY A 75 10.90 8.49 8.63
N GLY A 76 10.24 9.03 9.67
CA GLY A 76 10.68 8.92 11.05
C GLY A 76 10.50 7.51 11.65
N GLY A 77 9.65 6.67 11.06
CA GLY A 77 9.41 5.30 11.54
C GLY A 77 9.00 4.32 10.43
N ILE A 78 9.22 3.02 10.70
CA ILE A 78 8.87 1.87 9.86
C ILE A 78 8.01 0.89 10.66
#